data_AF-A0A3E0QDP7-F1
#
_entry.id   AF-A0A3E0QDP7-F1
#
_cell.length_a   1.000
_cell.length_b   1.000
_cell.length_c   1.000
_cell.angle_alpha   90.00
_cell.angle_beta   90.00
_cell.angle_gamma   90.00
#
_symmetry.space_group_name_H-M   'P 1'
#
loop_
_entity.id
_entity.type
_entity.pdbx_description
1 polymer ?
#
loop_
_entity_poly.entity_id
_entity_poly.type
_entity_poly.pdbx_seq_one_letter_code
_entity_poly.pdbx_strand_id
1 'polypeptide(L)'
;MKNKSIPFEFVLDALISIEPEVKPMFGCHAVYGGEKILLVLRDRADHEDCNGVWIATDKMHHAYLQKLFPKMRSVSVLGGSKDKVTNWQMIGKEDPDFEKYVYKLCEMILHGDKAIGRIPAKKRKKN
;
A
#
# COMPACT_ATOMS: atom_id res chain seq x y z
N MET A 1 -1.04 -25.70 -9.54
CA MET A 1 -1.34 -24.62 -8.58
C MET A 1 -0.89 -23.32 -9.24
N LYS A 2 -1.80 -22.37 -9.53
CA LYS A 2 -1.38 -21.11 -10.15
C LYS A 2 -0.55 -20.34 -9.13
N ASN A 3 0.77 -20.25 -9.34
CA ASN A 3 1.58 -19.20 -8.72
C ASN A 3 0.89 -17.90 -9.07
N LYS A 4 0.18 -17.29 -8.11
CA LYS A 4 -0.33 -15.95 -8.32
C LYS A 4 0.90 -15.06 -8.28
N SER A 5 1.34 -14.59 -9.46
CA SER A 5 2.39 -13.58 -9.55
C SER A 5 2.05 -12.43 -8.60
N ILE A 6 3.05 -11.93 -7.90
CA ILE A 6 2.87 -10.73 -7.11
C ILE A 6 2.66 -9.59 -8.12
N PRO A 7 1.55 -8.83 -8.07
CA PRO A 7 1.36 -7.72 -8.98
C PRO A 7 2.36 -6.61 -8.65
N PHE A 8 2.78 -5.85 -9.65
CA PHE A 8 3.69 -4.70 -9.48
C PHE A 8 5.06 -5.09 -8.88
N GLU A 9 5.71 -6.12 -9.42
CA GLU A 9 7.01 -6.63 -8.91
C GLU A 9 8.11 -5.56 -8.87
N PHE A 10 8.05 -4.55 -9.75
CA PHE A 10 8.96 -3.40 -9.74
C PHE A 10 9.00 -2.65 -8.40
N VAL A 11 7.93 -2.75 -7.59
CA VAL A 11 7.88 -2.18 -6.24
C VAL A 11 8.85 -2.91 -5.31
N LEU A 12 8.97 -4.23 -5.45
CA LEU A 12 9.89 -5.04 -4.66
C LEU A 12 11.33 -4.76 -5.08
N ASP A 13 11.57 -4.63 -6.38
CA ASP A 13 12.89 -4.26 -6.92
C ASP A 13 13.32 -2.87 -6.42
N ALA A 14 12.40 -1.89 -6.44
CA ALA A 14 12.67 -0.55 -5.93
C ALA A 14 12.97 -0.53 -4.43
N LEU A 15 12.40 -1.46 -3.65
CA LEU A 15 12.57 -1.54 -2.20
C LEU A 15 13.65 -2.54 -1.78
N ILE A 16 14.37 -3.17 -2.71
CA ILE A 16 15.29 -4.29 -2.40
C ILE A 16 16.32 -3.95 -1.31
N SER A 17 16.77 -2.70 -1.25
CA SER A 17 17.76 -2.21 -0.27
C SER A 17 17.30 -2.27 1.18
N ILE A 18 15.99 -2.38 1.44
CA ILE A 18 15.44 -2.55 2.80
C ILE A 18 14.96 -3.98 3.07
N GLU A 19 15.31 -4.93 2.19
CA GLU A 19 14.96 -6.36 2.29
C GLU A 19 13.47 -6.58 2.59
N PRO A 20 12.58 -6.16 1.67
CA PRO A 20 11.15 -6.13 1.95
C PRO A 20 10.58 -7.55 2.11
N GLU A 21 9.81 -7.77 3.16
CA GLU A 21 9.14 -9.05 3.38
C GLU A 21 7.72 -9.00 2.80
N VAL A 22 7.39 -9.94 1.91
CA VAL A 22 6.06 -10.03 1.28
C VAL A 22 5.23 -11.13 1.94
N LYS A 23 4.04 -10.78 2.42
CA LYS A 23 3.08 -11.71 3.04
C LYS A 23 1.77 -11.75 2.27
N PRO A 24 1.27 -12.93 1.85
CA PRO A 24 -0.04 -13.04 1.25
C PRO A 24 -1.12 -12.69 2.29
N MET A 25 -2.07 -11.84 1.91
CA MET A 25 -3.14 -11.36 2.81
C MET A 25 -4.46 -11.25 2.04
N PHE A 26 -5.35 -12.22 2.24
CA PHE A 26 -6.71 -12.26 1.65
C PHE A 26 -6.71 -11.98 0.13
N GLY A 27 -5.73 -12.56 -0.58
CA GLY A 27 -5.54 -12.42 -2.03
C GLY A 27 -4.99 -11.07 -2.49
N CYS A 28 -4.41 -10.30 -1.59
CA CYS A 28 -3.45 -9.22 -1.87
C CYS A 28 -2.07 -9.64 -1.33
N HIS A 29 -1.04 -8.83 -1.60
CA HIS A 29 0.31 -9.04 -1.07
C HIS A 29 0.72 -7.85 -0.22
N ALA A 30 0.87 -8.05 1.08
CA ALA A 30 1.34 -7.02 2.00
C ALA A 30 2.87 -6.98 1.99
N VAL A 31 3.44 -5.79 1.87
CA VAL A 31 4.88 -5.53 1.85
C VAL A 31 5.29 -4.89 3.17
N TYR A 32 6.26 -5.50 3.83
CA TYR A 32 6.79 -5.09 5.13
C TYR A 32 8.24 -4.62 5.00
N GLY A 33 8.60 -3.60 5.78
CA GLY A 33 9.98 -3.22 6.04
C GLY A 33 10.23 -3.34 7.54
N GLY A 34 10.96 -4.37 7.95
CA GLY A 34 11.04 -4.78 9.36
C GLY A 34 9.65 -5.08 9.95
N GLU A 35 9.31 -4.46 11.08
CA GLU A 35 8.00 -4.67 11.76
C GLU A 35 6.85 -3.84 11.19
N LYS A 36 7.11 -2.92 10.25
CA LYS A 36 6.10 -2.02 9.69
C LYS A 36 5.47 -2.62 8.44
N ILE A 37 4.14 -2.62 8.37
CA ILE A 37 3.44 -2.78 7.09
C ILE A 37 3.56 -1.47 6.33
N LEU A 38 4.13 -1.51 5.13
CA LEU A 38 4.37 -0.33 4.30
C LEU A 38 3.28 -0.21 3.23
N LEU A 39 3.17 -1.27 2.41
CA LEU A 39 2.33 -1.26 1.22
C LEU A 39 1.46 -2.53 1.15
N VAL A 40 0.39 -2.47 0.34
CA VAL A 40 -0.31 -3.67 -0.14
C VAL A 40 -0.42 -3.59 -1.67
N LEU A 41 0.04 -4.64 -2.34
CA LEU A 41 -0.04 -4.81 -3.79
C LEU A 41 -1.29 -5.63 -4.11
N ARG A 42 -2.19 -5.06 -4.91
CA ARG A 42 -3.45 -5.71 -5.28
C ARG A 42 -3.75 -5.52 -6.77
N ASP A 43 -3.93 -6.63 -7.46
CA ASP A 43 -4.55 -6.67 -8.78
C ASP A 43 -5.48 -7.86 -8.88
N ARG A 44 -6.79 -7.60 -8.93
CA ARG A 44 -7.85 -8.62 -8.92
C ARG A 44 -9.00 -8.21 -9.82
N ALA A 45 -9.70 -9.21 -10.37
CA ALA A 45 -10.91 -8.99 -11.19
C ALA A 45 -12.11 -8.47 -10.37
N ASP A 46 -12.15 -8.74 -9.06
CA ASP A 46 -13.16 -8.16 -8.16
C ASP A 46 -12.72 -6.79 -7.64
N HIS A 47 -13.66 -5.85 -7.54
CA HIS A 47 -13.41 -4.48 -7.05
C HIS A 47 -12.20 -3.85 -7.74
N GLU A 48 -12.27 -3.71 -9.06
CA GLU A 48 -11.15 -3.19 -9.86
C GLU A 48 -10.78 -1.77 -9.48
N ASP A 49 -11.74 -1.00 -8.96
CA ASP A 49 -11.53 0.31 -8.37
C ASP A 49 -10.62 0.28 -7.14
N CYS A 50 -10.28 -0.88 -6.59
CA CYS A 50 -9.33 -1.01 -5.48
C CYS A 50 -7.99 -1.62 -5.92
N ASN A 51 -7.75 -1.78 -7.22
CA ASN A 51 -6.47 -2.28 -7.72
C ASN A 51 -5.40 -1.18 -7.76
N GLY A 52 -4.17 -1.56 -7.43
CA GLY A 52 -3.03 -0.67 -7.35
C GLY A 52 -2.21 -0.94 -6.09
N VAL A 53 -1.54 0.12 -5.63
CA VAL A 53 -0.69 0.09 -4.44
C VAL A 53 -1.38 0.82 -3.32
N TRP A 54 -1.68 0.11 -2.23
CA TRP A 54 -2.22 0.69 -1.02
C TRP A 54 -1.07 1.11 -0.10
N ILE A 55 -1.24 2.25 0.54
CA ILE A 55 -0.26 2.92 1.39
C ILE A 55 -0.78 2.83 2.82
N ALA A 56 -0.01 2.22 3.71
CA ALA A 56 -0.26 2.31 5.13
C ALA A 56 0.11 3.71 5.62
N THR A 57 -0.86 4.52 6.01
CA THR A 57 -0.65 5.92 6.45
C THR A 57 -1.68 6.30 7.51
N ASP A 58 -1.35 7.26 8.37
CA ASP A 58 -2.32 7.87 9.28
C ASP A 58 -2.99 9.10 8.66
N LYS A 59 -4.20 9.42 9.13
CA LYS A 59 -5.03 10.52 8.60
C LYS A 59 -4.35 11.88 8.62
N MET A 60 -3.47 12.12 9.59
CA MET A 60 -2.71 13.36 9.70
C MET A 60 -1.77 13.60 8.51
N HIS A 61 -1.33 12.54 7.82
CA HIS A 61 -0.43 12.64 6.68
C HIS A 61 -1.17 12.72 5.34
N HIS A 62 -2.49 12.55 5.30
CA HIS A 62 -3.24 12.52 4.04
C HIS A 62 -3.11 13.83 3.25
N ALA A 63 -3.22 14.98 3.92
CA ALA A 63 -3.11 16.28 3.24
C ALA A 63 -1.71 16.52 2.65
N TYR A 64 -0.67 15.97 3.29
CA TYR A 64 0.70 16.00 2.77
C TYR A 64 0.85 15.06 1.55
N LEU A 65 0.39 13.82 1.69
CA LEU A 65 0.45 12.82 0.63
C LEU A 65 -0.39 13.21 -0.60
N GLN A 66 -1.54 13.88 -0.41
CA GLN A 66 -2.38 14.35 -1.52
C GLN A 66 -1.66 15.38 -2.40
N LYS A 67 -0.75 16.19 -1.83
CA LYS A 67 0.05 17.14 -2.62
C LYS A 67 1.06 16.42 -3.53
N LEU A 68 1.53 15.25 -3.10
CA LEU A 68 2.47 14.43 -3.87
C LEU A 68 1.76 13.50 -4.85
N PHE A 69 0.55 13.07 -4.50
CA PHE A 69 -0.27 12.11 -5.21
C PHE A 69 -1.71 12.68 -5.37
N PRO A 70 -1.95 13.56 -6.36
CA PRO A 70 -3.22 14.28 -6.47
C PRO A 70 -4.45 13.39 -6.65
N LYS A 71 -4.28 12.22 -7.26
CA LYS A 71 -5.33 11.21 -7.49
C LYS A 71 -5.41 10.15 -6.39
N MET A 72 -4.65 10.31 -5.31
CA MET A 72 -4.72 9.42 -4.16
C MET A 72 -6.12 9.42 -3.56
N ARG A 73 -6.59 8.23 -3.16
CA ARG A 73 -7.91 8.03 -2.56
C ARG A 73 -7.89 6.97 -1.48
N SER A 74 -8.91 6.97 -0.63
CA SER A 74 -9.04 5.97 0.43
C SER A 74 -9.47 4.62 -0.14
N VAL A 75 -8.96 3.54 0.45
CA VAL A 75 -9.32 2.17 0.04
C VAL A 75 -10.74 1.85 0.50
N SER A 76 -11.70 1.82 -0.43
CA SER A 76 -13.14 1.69 -0.15
C SER A 76 -13.49 0.33 0.48
N VAL A 77 -12.84 -0.76 0.04
CA VAL A 77 -13.05 -2.12 0.59
C VAL A 77 -12.66 -2.26 2.06
N LEU A 78 -11.83 -1.36 2.61
CA LEU A 78 -11.48 -1.34 4.03
C LEU A 78 -12.40 -0.43 4.85
N GLY A 79 -13.09 0.50 4.21
CA GLY A 79 -13.94 1.51 4.86
C GLY A 79 -15.36 1.04 5.14
N GLY A 80 -15.82 -0.05 4.51
CA GLY A 80 -17.23 -0.47 4.52
C GLY A 80 -18.16 0.49 3.76
N SER A 81 -17.67 1.65 3.32
CA SER A 81 -18.35 2.64 2.49
C SER A 81 -17.31 3.47 1.73
N LYS A 82 -17.65 3.95 0.52
CA LYS A 82 -16.72 4.66 -0.38
C LYS A 82 -16.19 5.98 0.20
N ASP A 83 -16.99 6.64 1.04
CA ASP A 83 -16.66 7.97 1.57
C ASP A 83 -15.91 7.95 2.91
N LYS A 84 -15.63 6.75 3.45
CA LYS A 84 -14.98 6.64 4.75
C LYS A 84 -13.47 6.76 4.62
N VAL A 85 -12.92 7.80 5.23
CA VAL A 85 -11.46 7.97 5.36
C VAL A 85 -10.90 6.87 6.27
N THR A 86 -10.13 5.96 5.69
CA THR A 86 -9.41 4.88 6.37
C THR A 86 -7.96 5.27 6.64
N ASN A 87 -7.24 4.47 7.43
CA ASN A 87 -5.78 4.62 7.59
C ASN A 87 -5.00 3.93 6.44
N TRP A 88 -5.63 3.91 5.27
CA TRP A 88 -5.14 3.29 4.05
C TRP A 88 -5.51 4.19 2.88
N GLN A 89 -4.50 4.71 2.22
CA GLN A 89 -4.67 5.39 0.94
C GLN A 89 -4.24 4.47 -0.19
N MET A 90 -4.56 4.80 -1.44
CA MET A 90 -4.09 4.04 -2.60
C MET A 90 -3.79 4.95 -3.78
N ILE A 91 -2.82 4.49 -4.57
CA ILE A 91 -2.56 4.95 -5.94
C ILE A 91 -3.18 3.86 -6.83
N GLY A 92 -4.18 4.24 -7.62
CA GLY A 92 -4.91 3.33 -8.50
C GLY A 92 -4.11 2.98 -9.74
N LYS A 93 -4.17 1.71 -10.18
CA LYS A 93 -3.45 1.25 -11.39
C LYS A 93 -3.94 1.91 -12.69
N GLU A 94 -5.13 2.50 -12.66
CA GLU A 94 -5.74 3.23 -13.77
C GLU A 94 -5.11 4.62 -14.00
N ASP A 95 -4.28 5.10 -13.06
CA ASP A 95 -3.61 6.38 -13.20
C ASP A 95 -2.52 6.31 -14.29
N PRO A 96 -2.53 7.16 -15.32
CA PRO A 96 -1.46 7.20 -16.32
C PRO A 96 -0.06 7.44 -15.73
N ASP A 97 0.01 8.11 -14.57
CA ASP A 97 1.25 8.36 -13.83
C ASP A 97 1.52 7.32 -12.72
N PHE A 98 0.80 6.19 -12.71
CA PHE A 98 0.84 5.18 -11.64
C PHE A 98 2.26 4.77 -11.27
N GLU A 99 3.06 4.27 -12.23
CA GLU A 99 4.42 3.80 -11.96
C GLU A 99 5.31 4.91 -11.41
N LYS A 100 5.22 6.12 -11.98
CA LYS A 100 5.96 7.31 -11.53
C LYS A 100 5.64 7.65 -10.06
N TYR A 101 4.36 7.63 -9.69
CA TYR A 101 3.96 7.88 -8.31
C TYR A 101 4.38 6.76 -7.37
N VAL A 102 4.32 5.52 -7.82
CA VAL A 102 4.76 4.37 -7.03
C VAL A 102 6.27 4.38 -6.82
N TYR A 103 7.08 4.77 -7.81
CA TYR A 103 8.52 4.96 -7.63
C TYR A 103 8.81 6.06 -6.60
N LYS A 104 8.14 7.21 -6.71
CA LYS A 104 8.27 8.29 -5.72
C LYS A 104 7.88 7.83 -4.32
N LEU A 105 6.83 7.00 -4.20
CA LEU A 105 6.44 6.39 -2.94
C LEU A 105 7.53 5.46 -2.38
N CYS A 106 8.17 4.66 -3.25
CA CYS A 106 9.30 3.81 -2.85
C CYS A 106 10.50 4.64 -2.39
N GLU A 107 10.84 5.72 -3.09
CA GLU A 107 11.90 6.65 -2.67
C GLU A 107 11.63 7.24 -1.28
N MET A 108 10.39 7.64 -1.00
CA MET A 108 10.00 8.14 0.33
C MET A 108 10.19 7.07 1.42
N ILE A 109 9.84 5.82 1.13
CA ILE A 109 10.07 4.69 2.04
C ILE A 109 11.56 4.49 2.30
N LEU A 110 12.38 4.49 1.25
CA LEU A 110 13.84 4.34 1.36
C LEU A 110 14.49 5.47 2.17
N HIS A 111 13.95 6.69 2.06
CA HIS A 111 14.37 7.83 2.88
C HIS A 111 13.81 7.80 4.32
N GLY A 112 13.03 6.78 4.68
CA GLY A 112 12.48 6.61 6.02
C GLY A 112 11.37 7.61 6.38
N ASP A 113 10.62 8.09 5.37
CA ASP A 113 9.51 9.02 5.60
C ASP A 113 8.47 8.40 6.55
N LYS A 114 8.23 9.08 7.67
CA LYS A 114 7.32 8.63 8.73
C LYS A 114 5.85 8.70 8.33
N ALA A 115 5.52 9.39 7.23
CA ALA A 115 4.17 9.41 6.68
C ALA A 115 3.73 8.03 6.16
N ILE A 116 4.69 7.15 5.86
CA ILE A 116 4.44 5.83 5.29
C ILE A 116 4.84 4.75 6.29
N GLY A 117 3.96 3.76 6.40
CA GLY A 117 4.18 2.58 7.21
C GLY A 117 3.54 2.67 8.58
N ARG A 118 2.98 1.55 9.02
CA ARG A 118 2.35 1.42 10.33
C ARG A 118 2.80 0.12 10.96
N ILE A 119 2.96 0.10 12.28
CA ILE A 119 3.14 -1.17 13.00
C ILE A 119 1.75 -1.74 13.23
N PRO A 120 1.39 -2.91 12.65
CA PRO A 120 0.11 -3.52 12.93
C PRO A 120 -0.03 -3.76 14.44
N ALA A 121 -1.19 -3.43 15.00
CA ALA A 121 -1.44 -3.69 16.42
C ALA A 121 -1.19 -5.18 16.70
N LYS A 122 -0.31 -5.49 17.67
CA LYS A 122 -0.06 -6.87 18.10
C LYS A 122 -1.41 -7.50 18.42
N LYS A 123 -1.77 -8.57 17.69
CA LYS A 123 -2.91 -9.41 18.08
C LYS A 123 -2.65 -9.86 19.51
N ARG A 124 -3.48 -9.43 20.47
CA ARG A 124 -3.51 -10.06 21.79
C ARG A 124 -3.72 -11.56 21.55
N LYS A 125 -2.76 -12.39 21.94
CA LYS A 125 -3.01 -13.83 22.06
C LYS A 125 -4.21 -13.97 23.01
N LYS A 126 -5.31 -14.52 22.51
CA LYS A 126 -6.35 -15.04 23.40
C LYS A 126 -5.71 -16.23 24.11
N ASN A 127 -5.30 -16.02 25.35
CA ASN A 127 -5.14 -17.12 26.31
C ASN A 127 -6.54 -17.63 26.67
#